data_AF-A0AA38PGE3-F1
#
_entry.id   AF-A0AA38PGE3-F1
#
_cell.length_a   1.000
_cell.length_b   1.000
_cell.length_c   1.000
_cell.angle_alpha   90.00
_cell.angle_beta   90.00
_cell.angle_gamma   90.00
#
_symmetry.space_group_name_H-M   'P 1'
#
loop_
_entity.id
_entity.type
_entity.pdbx_description
1 polymer ?
#
loop_
_entity_poly.entity_id
_entity_poly.type
_entity_poly.pdbx_seq_one_letter_code
_entity_poly.pdbx_strand_id
1 'polypeptide(L)'
;MISIPSHQSLWFIVLISFLLTSMLNVYSIHKIRTSQAVQNPPIIPLALELPLPLNPVVLNFLFAQHYEITNDTEWATLIPDKGTHVHLPSHHSSQEFEVALYHDLHCLNIIRSVFVSMRDGSTAHSPEAEQCLGTIRQAILCTADVTLEPAELVCYDDDESDGGLEEEEKEWCTNVGPEASGNNVDHRCRDWVQVREFVQKNQKNQRNQND
;
A
#
# COMPACT_ATOMS: atom_id res chain seq x y z
N MET A 1 -40.88 -3.40 54.49
CA MET A 1 -41.53 -2.09 54.25
C MET A 1 -40.60 -1.28 53.38
N ILE A 2 -40.92 -1.13 52.09
CA ILE A 2 -40.16 -0.26 51.18
C ILE A 2 -40.76 1.14 51.33
N SER A 3 -39.98 2.07 51.89
CA SER A 3 -40.37 3.47 52.06
C SER A 3 -40.48 4.12 50.67
N ILE A 4 -41.69 4.59 50.33
CA ILE A 4 -41.91 5.34 49.08
C ILE A 4 -41.26 6.72 49.26
N PRO A 5 -40.33 7.12 48.38
CA PRO A 5 -39.67 8.42 48.47
C PRO A 5 -40.71 9.54 48.35
N SER A 6 -40.57 10.59 49.17
CA SER A 6 -41.47 11.73 49.14
C SER A 6 -41.41 12.43 47.78
N HIS A 7 -42.51 13.03 47.33
CA HIS A 7 -42.59 13.73 46.04
C HIS A 7 -41.42 14.72 45.84
N GLN A 8 -41.00 15.43 46.91
CA GLN A 8 -39.83 16.30 46.88
C GLN A 8 -38.53 15.57 46.53
N SER A 9 -38.28 14.40 47.11
CA SER A 9 -37.07 13.61 46.82
C SER A 9 -37.04 13.07 45.37
N LEU A 10 -38.20 12.79 44.76
CA LEU A 10 -38.28 12.41 43.34
C LEU A 10 -37.89 13.57 42.42
N TRP A 11 -38.33 14.80 42.71
CA TRP A 11 -37.93 15.98 41.94
C TRP A 11 -36.43 16.26 42.03
N PHE A 12 -35.82 16.06 43.21
CA PHE A 12 -34.37 16.19 43.35
C PHE A 12 -33.60 15.18 42.49
N ILE A 13 -34.04 13.92 42.44
CA ILE A 13 -33.40 12.88 41.61
C ILE A 13 -33.52 13.22 40.11
N VAL A 14 -34.71 13.64 39.67
CA VAL A 14 -34.94 14.05 38.27
C VAL A 14 -34.05 15.23 37.89
N LEU A 15 -33.93 16.23 38.76
CA LEU A 15 -33.13 17.43 38.52
C LEU A 15 -31.63 17.12 38.46
N ILE A 16 -31.13 16.26 39.35
CA ILE A 16 -29.75 15.77 39.32
C ILE A 16 -29.47 14.98 38.02
N SER A 17 -30.38 14.08 37.62
CA SER A 17 -30.25 13.31 36.38
C SER A 17 -30.22 14.21 35.14
N PHE A 18 -31.08 15.23 35.10
CA PHE A 18 -31.12 16.20 34.01
C PHE A 18 -29.83 17.04 33.94
N LEU A 19 -29.30 17.48 35.09
CA LEU A 19 -28.03 18.22 35.14
C LEU A 19 -26.84 17.35 34.71
N LEU A 20 -26.79 16.09 35.15
CA LEU A 20 -25.73 15.16 34.80
C LEU A 20 -25.75 14.82 33.30
N THR A 21 -26.93 14.54 32.74
CA THR A 21 -27.08 14.27 31.30
C THR A 21 -26.76 15.50 30.45
N SER A 22 -27.17 16.69 30.89
CA SER A 22 -26.79 17.95 30.22
C SER A 22 -25.27 18.17 30.24
N MET A 23 -24.61 17.97 31.38
CA MET A 23 -23.15 18.05 31.51
C MET A 23 -22.43 17.05 30.59
N LEU A 24 -22.88 15.79 30.57
CA LEU A 24 -22.32 14.76 29.69
C LEU A 24 -22.53 15.07 28.21
N ASN A 25 -23.69 15.63 27.83
CA ASN A 25 -23.96 16.06 26.47
C ASN A 25 -23.09 17.25 26.07
N VAL A 26 -22.93 18.26 26.94
CA VAL A 26 -22.05 19.41 26.69
C VAL A 26 -20.60 18.95 26.57
N TYR A 27 -20.13 18.05 27.45
CA TYR A 27 -18.80 17.47 27.35
C TYR A 27 -18.61 16.69 26.04
N SER A 28 -19.59 15.88 25.65
CA SER A 28 -19.55 15.11 24.40
C SER A 28 -19.54 16.02 23.18
N ILE A 29 -20.36 17.07 23.15
CA ILE A 29 -20.38 18.08 22.09
C ILE A 29 -19.05 18.85 22.05
N HIS A 30 -18.51 19.22 23.21
CA HIS A 30 -17.21 19.88 23.29
C HIS A 30 -16.10 18.97 22.77
N LYS A 31 -16.07 17.70 23.16
CA LYS A 31 -15.12 16.70 22.69
C LYS A 31 -15.25 16.47 21.18
N ILE A 32 -16.46 16.36 20.64
CA ILE A 32 -16.71 16.24 19.19
C ILE A 32 -16.23 17.51 18.47
N ARG A 33 -16.54 18.69 19.00
CA ARG A 33 -16.16 19.97 18.40
C ARG A 33 -14.66 20.23 18.48
N THR A 34 -13.98 19.84 19.57
CA THR A 34 -12.52 19.92 19.64
C THR A 34 -11.85 18.88 18.75
N SER A 35 -12.45 17.70 18.58
CA SER A 35 -11.98 16.68 17.63
C SER A 35 -12.16 17.14 16.18
N GLN A 36 -13.26 17.83 15.87
CA GLN A 36 -13.52 18.41 14.54
C GLN A 36 -12.76 19.72 14.29
N ALA A 37 -12.46 20.51 15.32
CA ALA A 37 -11.68 21.75 15.19
C ALA A 37 -10.20 21.50 14.83
N VAL A 38 -9.72 20.25 14.93
CA VAL A 38 -8.42 19.80 14.39
C VAL A 38 -8.49 19.50 12.88
N GLN A 39 -9.69 19.51 12.28
CA GLN A 39 -9.92 19.14 10.88
C GLN A 39 -10.56 20.28 10.07
N ASN A 40 -9.95 21.46 10.05
CA ASN A 40 -9.82 22.05 8.72
C ASN A 40 -8.72 21.22 8.07
N PRO A 41 -9.04 20.22 7.20
CA PRO A 41 -7.98 19.56 6.48
C PRO A 41 -7.17 20.66 5.81
N PRO A 42 -5.83 20.64 5.88
CA PRO A 42 -5.06 21.46 4.96
C PRO A 42 -5.66 21.20 3.58
N ILE A 43 -5.92 22.25 2.80
CA ILE A 43 -6.33 22.10 1.40
C ILE A 43 -5.22 21.25 0.78
N ILE A 44 -5.46 19.94 0.68
CA ILE A 44 -4.51 19.02 0.06
C ILE A 44 -4.56 19.46 -1.39
N PRO A 45 -3.46 20.00 -1.94
CA PRO A 45 -3.49 20.42 -3.32
C PRO A 45 -3.85 19.20 -4.15
N LEU A 46 -4.57 19.44 -5.25
CA LEU A 46 -4.62 18.59 -6.43
C LEU A 46 -3.35 17.75 -6.55
N ALA A 47 -3.50 16.42 -6.75
CA ALA A 47 -2.43 15.43 -6.75
C ALA A 47 -1.06 16.03 -7.15
N LEU A 48 -0.17 16.14 -6.17
CA LEU A 48 1.13 16.78 -6.35
C LEU A 48 2.08 15.78 -6.99
N GLU A 49 2.40 16.00 -8.27
CA GLU A 49 3.39 15.20 -8.97
C GLU A 49 4.81 15.70 -8.67
N LEU A 50 5.79 14.81 -8.89
CA LEU A 50 7.20 15.20 -8.84
C LEU A 50 7.47 16.31 -9.87
N PRO A 51 8.28 17.33 -9.53
CA PRO A 51 8.57 18.45 -10.43
C PRO A 51 9.63 18.08 -11.48
N LEU A 52 9.41 16.95 -12.16
CA LEU A 52 10.29 16.41 -13.19
C LEU A 52 9.44 15.79 -14.31
N PRO A 53 9.63 16.17 -15.58
CA PRO A 53 9.03 15.45 -16.70
C PRO A 53 9.63 14.04 -16.79
N LEU A 54 8.77 13.02 -16.76
CA LEU A 54 9.16 11.63 -16.96
C LEU A 54 9.03 11.25 -18.43
N ASN A 55 10.07 10.62 -18.95
CA ASN A 55 10.08 10.04 -20.28
C ASN A 55 9.21 8.77 -20.28
N PRO A 56 8.54 8.47 -21.40
CA PRO A 56 7.98 7.16 -21.59
C PRO A 56 9.13 6.15 -21.76
N VAL A 57 9.04 5.03 -21.07
CA VAL A 57 9.94 3.88 -21.24
C VAL A 57 9.14 2.65 -21.59
N VAL A 58 9.81 1.67 -22.19
CA VAL A 58 9.22 0.36 -22.47
C VAL A 58 9.80 -0.63 -21.49
N LEU A 59 8.94 -1.40 -20.85
CA LEU A 59 9.33 -2.55 -20.04
C LEU A 59 8.87 -3.82 -20.75
N ASN A 60 9.81 -4.72 -20.98
CA ASN A 60 9.56 -6.06 -21.49
C ASN A 60 9.61 -7.02 -20.30
N PHE A 61 8.51 -7.72 -20.04
CA PHE A 61 8.45 -8.70 -18.97
C PHE A 61 9.02 -10.03 -19.45
N LEU A 62 10.03 -10.52 -18.73
CA LEU A 62 10.56 -11.88 -18.87
C LEU A 62 10.33 -12.57 -17.53
N PHE A 63 9.66 -13.72 -17.53
CA PHE A 63 9.34 -14.43 -16.29
C PHE A 63 10.58 -14.68 -15.41
N ALA A 64 10.39 -14.43 -14.11
CA ALA A 64 11.15 -14.99 -12.99
C ALA A 64 12.69 -14.89 -13.03
N GLN A 65 13.27 -14.03 -13.87
CA GLN A 65 14.74 -13.85 -13.89
C GLN A 65 15.27 -13.06 -12.68
N HIS A 66 14.39 -12.31 -12.00
CA HIS A 66 14.72 -11.42 -10.88
C HIS A 66 13.59 -11.38 -9.85
N TYR A 67 13.94 -11.02 -8.62
CA TYR A 67 13.05 -10.89 -7.47
C TYR A 67 12.42 -12.20 -7.02
N GLU A 68 13.23 -13.26 -6.94
CA GLU A 68 12.80 -14.53 -6.34
C GLU A 68 12.17 -14.31 -4.96
N ILE A 69 11.13 -15.10 -4.63
CA ILE A 69 10.31 -14.87 -3.43
C ILE A 69 11.12 -14.89 -2.12
N THR A 70 12.25 -15.60 -2.06
CA THR A 70 13.13 -15.69 -0.89
C THR A 70 14.37 -14.79 -0.95
N ASN A 71 14.60 -14.03 -2.03
CA ASN A 71 15.81 -13.24 -2.21
C ASN A 71 15.70 -11.86 -1.55
N ASP A 72 15.73 -11.81 -0.22
CA ASP A 72 15.57 -10.57 0.54
C ASP A 72 16.56 -9.47 0.13
N THR A 73 17.77 -9.83 -0.31
CA THR A 73 18.78 -8.87 -0.75
C THR A 73 18.39 -8.14 -2.02
N GLU A 74 17.77 -8.82 -2.98
CA GLU A 74 17.30 -8.21 -4.21
C GLU A 74 16.05 -7.36 -3.97
N TRP A 75 15.11 -7.85 -3.15
CA TRP A 75 13.93 -7.10 -2.73
C TRP A 75 14.28 -5.81 -1.98
N ALA A 76 15.35 -5.80 -1.19
CA ALA A 76 15.84 -4.60 -0.52
C ALA A 76 16.30 -3.50 -1.50
N THR A 77 16.67 -3.85 -2.74
CA THR A 77 17.14 -2.87 -3.74
C THR A 77 16.04 -2.01 -4.36
N LEU A 78 14.76 -2.37 -4.15
CA LEU A 78 13.60 -1.64 -4.65
C LEU A 78 13.47 -0.24 -4.02
N ILE A 79 13.99 -0.07 -2.82
CA ILE A 79 13.92 1.18 -2.07
C ILE A 79 15.29 1.88 -2.10
N PRO A 80 15.36 3.21 -2.25
CA PRO A 80 16.63 3.92 -2.13
C PRO A 80 17.20 3.82 -0.71
N ASP A 81 18.53 3.67 -0.59
CA ASP A 81 19.23 3.48 0.70
C ASP A 81 18.93 4.54 1.77
N LYS A 82 18.51 5.73 1.35
CA LYS A 82 18.23 6.88 2.23
C LYS A 82 16.74 7.10 2.47
N GLY A 83 15.92 6.12 2.11
CA GLY A 83 14.47 6.15 2.28
C GLY A 83 13.72 6.64 1.04
N THR A 84 12.41 6.80 1.21
CA THR A 84 11.41 7.02 0.15
C THR A 84 10.87 8.45 0.11
N HIS A 85 11.26 9.26 1.10
CA HIS A 85 10.70 10.58 1.33
C HIS A 85 11.50 11.67 0.62
N VAL A 86 10.80 12.71 0.17
CA VAL A 86 11.33 13.88 -0.52
C VAL A 86 10.73 15.16 0.06
N HIS A 87 11.48 16.25 -0.09
CA HIS A 87 11.05 17.61 0.24
C HIS A 87 10.90 18.44 -1.02
N LEU A 88 9.78 19.13 -1.18
CA LEU A 88 9.52 19.94 -2.37
C LEU A 88 9.74 21.43 -2.06
N PRO A 89 10.66 22.13 -2.77
CA PRO A 89 10.99 23.53 -2.47
C PRO A 89 9.82 24.50 -2.59
N SER A 90 8.84 24.19 -3.44
CA SER A 90 7.62 24.99 -3.64
C SER A 90 6.64 24.92 -2.47
N HIS A 91 6.86 24.00 -1.53
CA HIS A 91 6.11 23.91 -0.28
C HIS A 91 6.98 24.49 0.84
N HIS A 92 6.61 25.68 1.32
CA HIS A 92 7.30 26.37 2.42
C HIS A 92 7.21 25.64 3.78
N SER A 93 6.58 24.47 3.83
CA SER A 93 6.57 23.59 4.99
C SER A 93 7.78 22.66 4.96
N SER A 94 8.31 22.31 6.13
CA SER A 94 9.21 21.16 6.33
C SER A 94 8.48 19.82 6.12
N GLN A 95 7.51 19.79 5.20
CA GLN A 95 6.66 18.66 4.97
C GLN A 95 7.39 17.67 4.07
N GLU A 96 7.51 16.46 4.58
CA GLU A 96 7.97 15.32 3.82
C GLU A 96 6.82 14.74 3.00
N PHE A 97 7.14 14.33 1.79
CA PHE A 97 6.25 13.59 0.91
C PHE A 97 6.89 12.24 0.60
N GLU A 98 6.12 11.17 0.68
CA GLU A 98 6.57 9.87 0.19
C GLU A 98 6.20 9.70 -1.29
N VAL A 99 7.15 9.22 -2.09
CA VAL A 99 6.87 8.91 -3.50
C VAL A 99 6.05 7.63 -3.59
N ALA A 100 4.86 7.72 -4.19
CA ALA A 100 3.89 6.62 -4.29
C ALA A 100 4.50 5.31 -4.82
N LEU A 101 5.34 5.39 -5.87
CA LEU A 101 6.09 4.23 -6.39
C LEU A 101 6.78 3.41 -5.30
N TYR A 102 7.44 4.07 -4.33
CA TYR A 102 8.16 3.35 -3.29
C TYR A 102 7.26 2.82 -2.19
N HIS A 103 6.14 3.49 -1.91
CA HIS A 103 5.13 2.94 -1.01
C HIS A 103 4.51 1.67 -1.61
N ASP A 104 4.24 1.67 -2.93
CA ASP A 104 3.77 0.49 -3.65
C ASP A 104 4.81 -0.65 -3.57
N LEU A 105 6.08 -0.38 -3.88
CA LEU A 105 7.14 -1.39 -3.80
C LEU A 105 7.38 -1.92 -2.38
N HIS A 106 7.30 -1.06 -1.37
CA HIS A 106 7.37 -1.46 0.04
C HIS A 106 6.24 -2.40 0.41
N CYS A 107 5.01 -2.06 0.01
CA CYS A 107 3.84 -2.88 0.25
C CYS A 107 3.88 -4.22 -0.49
N LEU A 108 4.39 -4.26 -1.71
CA LEU A 108 4.64 -5.51 -2.43
C LEU A 108 5.60 -6.43 -1.65
N ASN A 109 6.67 -5.87 -1.07
CA ASN A 109 7.62 -6.62 -0.25
C ASN A 109 7.01 -7.13 1.07
N ILE A 110 6.12 -6.36 1.71
CA ILE A 110 5.38 -6.80 2.90
C ILE A 110 4.53 -8.03 2.56
N ILE A 111 3.74 -7.95 1.49
CA ILE A 111 2.88 -9.06 1.04
C ILE A 111 3.72 -10.30 0.77
N ARG A 112 4.83 -10.16 0.03
CA ARG A 112 5.80 -11.24 -0.19
C ARG A 112 6.31 -11.84 1.11
N SER A 113 6.74 -11.01 2.07
CA SER A 113 7.29 -11.52 3.34
C SER A 113 6.27 -12.33 4.14
N VAL A 114 4.98 -11.97 4.05
CA VAL A 114 3.91 -12.77 4.67
C VAL A 114 3.83 -14.15 4.01
N PHE A 115 3.84 -14.22 2.67
CA PHE A 115 3.86 -15.51 1.96
C PHE A 115 5.05 -16.38 2.35
N VAL A 116 6.25 -15.79 2.45
CA VAL A 116 7.45 -16.53 2.89
C VAL A 116 7.29 -17.02 4.33
N SER A 117 6.82 -16.16 5.24
CA SER A 117 6.68 -16.50 6.67
C SER A 117 5.65 -17.60 6.94
N MET A 118 4.64 -17.74 6.07
CA MET A 118 3.63 -18.78 6.18
C MET A 118 4.22 -20.18 5.97
N ARG A 119 5.27 -20.31 5.14
CA ARG A 119 6.02 -21.58 4.99
C ARG A 119 6.61 -22.04 6.32
N ASP A 120 6.99 -21.10 7.16
CA ASP A 120 7.64 -21.35 8.45
C ASP A 120 6.61 -21.47 9.60
N GLY A 121 5.32 -21.61 9.27
CA GLY A 121 4.23 -21.82 10.23
C GLY A 121 3.60 -20.55 10.81
N SER A 122 3.92 -19.38 10.24
CA SER A 122 3.28 -18.11 10.64
C SER A 122 1.84 -18.02 10.16
N THR A 123 1.03 -17.19 10.84
CA THR A 123 -0.34 -16.90 10.41
C THR A 123 -0.37 -16.08 9.12
N ALA A 124 -1.33 -16.38 8.25
CA ALA A 124 -1.59 -15.61 7.03
C ALA A 124 -2.15 -14.21 7.31
N HIS A 125 -2.69 -13.98 8.52
CA HIS A 125 -3.33 -12.71 8.84
C HIS A 125 -2.28 -11.66 9.27
N SER A 126 -2.15 -10.61 8.45
CA SER A 126 -1.35 -9.43 8.73
C SER A 126 -2.18 -8.17 8.38
N PRO A 127 -2.55 -7.35 9.37
CA PRO A 127 -3.27 -6.09 9.13
C PRO A 127 -2.50 -5.14 8.20
N GLU A 128 -1.17 -5.18 8.27
CA GLU A 128 -0.29 -4.41 7.40
C GLU A 128 -0.37 -4.91 5.95
N ALA A 129 -0.35 -6.23 5.74
CA ALA A 129 -0.53 -6.81 4.41
C ALA A 129 -1.93 -6.53 3.84
N GLU A 130 -2.98 -6.53 4.68
CA GLU A 130 -4.35 -6.16 4.26
C GLU A 130 -4.42 -4.71 3.78
N GLN A 131 -3.78 -3.78 4.51
CA GLN A 131 -3.67 -2.39 4.07
C GLN A 131 -2.86 -2.28 2.76
N CYS A 132 -1.74 -2.99 2.68
CA CYS A 132 -0.87 -2.99 1.52
C CYS A 132 -1.53 -3.56 0.26
N LEU A 133 -2.38 -4.57 0.38
CA LEU A 133 -3.21 -5.06 -0.73
C LEU A 133 -4.13 -3.94 -1.26
N GLY A 134 -4.67 -3.11 -0.37
CA GLY A 134 -5.42 -1.91 -0.75
C GLY A 134 -4.58 -0.90 -1.53
N THR A 135 -3.37 -0.61 -1.07
CA THR A 135 -2.42 0.30 -1.73
C THR A 135 -2.06 -0.20 -3.14
N ILE A 136 -1.62 -1.46 -3.28
CA ILE A 136 -1.27 -2.05 -4.58
C ILE A 136 -2.46 -2.04 -5.54
N ARG A 137 -3.65 -2.44 -5.06
CA ARG A 137 -4.88 -2.37 -5.86
C ARG A 137 -5.14 -0.96 -6.37
N GLN A 138 -4.98 0.05 -5.51
CA GLN A 138 -5.16 1.45 -5.92
C GLN A 138 -4.15 1.86 -6.98
N ALA A 139 -2.87 1.50 -6.84
CA ALA A 139 -1.83 1.81 -7.81
C ALA A 139 -2.11 1.19 -9.20
N ILE A 140 -2.54 -0.08 -9.23
CA ILE A 140 -2.95 -0.77 -10.47
C ILE A 140 -4.12 -0.04 -11.13
N LEU A 141 -5.15 0.31 -10.37
CA LEU A 141 -6.32 1.02 -10.90
C LEU A 141 -6.00 2.45 -11.36
N CYS A 142 -5.05 3.12 -10.70
CA CYS A 142 -4.60 4.46 -11.09
C CYS A 142 -3.77 4.43 -12.37
N THR A 143 -3.00 3.37 -12.60
CA THR A 143 -2.19 3.21 -13.82
C THR A 143 -3.05 2.75 -15.00
N ALA A 144 -4.00 1.85 -14.75
CA ALA A 144 -4.94 1.31 -15.72
C ALA A 144 -4.25 0.89 -17.05
N ASP A 145 -3.25 0.01 -16.95
CA ASP A 145 -2.57 -0.51 -18.13
C ASP A 145 -3.55 -1.31 -19.00
N VAL A 146 -3.70 -0.89 -20.26
CA VAL A 146 -4.62 -1.48 -21.25
C VAL A 146 -3.89 -2.30 -22.31
N THR A 147 -2.61 -2.61 -22.08
CA THR A 147 -1.82 -3.47 -22.97
C THR A 147 -2.44 -4.87 -23.02
N LEU A 148 -2.62 -5.40 -24.23
CA LEU A 148 -3.20 -6.73 -24.44
C LEU A 148 -2.08 -7.78 -24.39
N GLU A 149 -2.19 -8.72 -23.45
CA GLU A 149 -1.29 -9.86 -23.37
C GLU A 149 -1.83 -11.04 -24.19
N PRO A 150 -0.99 -11.69 -25.01
CA PRO A 150 -1.41 -12.87 -25.74
C PRO A 150 -1.66 -14.03 -24.77
N ALA A 151 -2.64 -14.86 -25.11
CA ALA A 151 -2.86 -16.10 -24.40
C ALA A 151 -1.90 -17.18 -24.91
N GLU A 152 -1.21 -17.85 -24.00
CA GLU A 152 -0.42 -19.05 -24.24
C GLU A 152 -1.19 -20.27 -23.72
N LEU A 153 -1.00 -21.43 -24.36
CA LEU A 153 -1.62 -22.67 -23.92
C LEU A 153 -0.76 -23.27 -22.80
N VAL A 154 -1.34 -23.40 -21.61
CA VAL A 154 -0.69 -23.98 -20.42
C VAL A 154 -1.33 -25.33 -20.11
N CYS A 155 -0.51 -26.30 -19.74
CA CYS A 155 -0.96 -27.61 -19.26
C CYS A 155 -1.19 -27.55 -17.74
N TYR A 156 -2.36 -28.01 -17.30
CA TYR A 156 -2.80 -28.06 -15.91
C TYR A 156 -2.89 -29.48 -15.35
N ASP A 157 -2.32 -30.45 -16.03
CA ASP A 157 -2.26 -31.79 -15.47
C ASP A 157 -1.39 -31.71 -14.19
N ASP A 158 -1.99 -32.06 -13.04
CA ASP A 158 -1.35 -32.03 -11.73
C ASP A 158 -0.21 -33.06 -11.71
N ASP A 159 1.01 -32.65 -12.07
CA ASP A 159 2.19 -33.46 -11.80
C ASP A 159 2.47 -33.37 -10.30
N GLU A 160 1.93 -34.32 -9.54
CA GLU A 160 2.27 -34.57 -8.14
C GLU A 160 3.75 -35.04 -7.98
N SER A 161 4.53 -35.10 -9.07
CA SER A 161 5.93 -35.50 -9.05
C SER A 161 6.88 -34.32 -9.21
N ASP A 162 7.42 -33.90 -8.06
CA ASP A 162 8.64 -33.13 -7.90
C ASP A 162 9.79 -33.82 -8.67
N GLY A 163 10.10 -33.29 -9.85
CA GLY A 163 11.17 -33.81 -10.70
C GLY A 163 11.11 -33.19 -12.07
N GLY A 164 11.88 -32.12 -12.28
CA GLY A 164 12.06 -31.52 -13.61
C GLY A 164 12.45 -32.58 -14.63
N LEU A 165 11.52 -32.94 -15.49
CA LEU A 165 11.78 -33.75 -16.68
C LEU A 165 12.12 -32.82 -17.83
N GLU A 166 13.11 -33.24 -18.61
CA GLU A 166 13.55 -32.55 -19.82
C GLU A 166 12.38 -32.41 -20.82
N GLU A 167 12.39 -31.29 -21.55
CA GLU A 167 11.33 -30.77 -22.43
C GLU A 167 10.84 -31.76 -23.52
N GLU A 168 11.57 -32.85 -23.75
CA GLU A 168 11.37 -33.78 -24.86
C GLU A 168 10.44 -34.97 -24.56
N GLU A 169 10.06 -35.21 -23.30
CA GLU A 169 9.29 -36.40 -22.89
C GLU A 169 7.94 -36.09 -22.20
N LYS A 170 7.39 -34.88 -22.37
CA LYS A 170 6.06 -34.55 -21.82
C LYS A 170 4.95 -35.21 -22.65
N GLU A 171 4.49 -36.33 -22.12
CA GLU A 171 3.34 -37.09 -22.58
C GLU A 171 2.10 -36.18 -22.70
N TRP A 172 1.36 -36.35 -23.79
CA TRP A 172 0.14 -35.63 -24.18
C TRP A 172 -0.65 -35.01 -23.01
N CYS A 173 -0.69 -33.67 -22.92
CA CYS A 173 -1.49 -32.97 -21.92
C CYS A 173 -3.00 -33.20 -22.16
N THR A 174 -3.74 -33.54 -21.10
CA THR A 174 -5.19 -33.77 -21.17
C THR A 174 -6.01 -32.57 -20.72
N ASN A 175 -5.43 -31.69 -19.90
CA ASN A 175 -6.05 -30.46 -19.44
C ASN A 175 -5.20 -29.25 -19.88
N VAL A 176 -5.65 -28.54 -20.91
CA VAL A 176 -5.01 -27.32 -21.42
C VAL A 176 -5.98 -26.15 -21.40
N GLY A 177 -5.47 -24.97 -21.07
CA GLY A 177 -6.25 -23.74 -21.16
C GLY A 177 -5.40 -22.52 -21.49
N PRO A 178 -6.04 -21.42 -21.92
CA PRO A 178 -5.37 -20.17 -22.23
C PRO A 178 -5.00 -19.41 -20.96
N GLU A 179 -3.72 -19.07 -20.80
CA GLU A 179 -3.24 -18.14 -19.77
C GLU A 179 -2.60 -16.92 -20.41
N ALA A 180 -2.81 -15.74 -19.80
CA ALA A 180 -2.04 -14.57 -20.16
C ALA A 180 -0.62 -14.75 -19.63
N SER A 181 0.36 -14.71 -20.54
CA SER A 181 1.77 -14.95 -20.22
C SER A 181 2.52 -13.64 -19.93
N GLY A 182 2.09 -12.51 -20.50
CA GLY A 182 2.81 -11.23 -20.40
C GLY A 182 4.22 -11.23 -21.05
N ASN A 183 4.76 -12.38 -21.44
CA ASN A 183 6.07 -12.52 -22.07
C ASN A 183 6.14 -11.82 -23.42
N ASN A 184 7.26 -11.15 -23.67
CA ASN A 184 7.53 -10.45 -24.92
C ASN A 184 6.45 -9.41 -25.28
N VAL A 185 5.69 -8.95 -24.28
CA VAL A 185 4.75 -7.85 -24.40
C VAL A 185 5.45 -6.60 -23.87
N ASP A 186 5.43 -5.55 -24.70
CA ASP A 186 6.04 -4.27 -24.38
C ASP A 186 5.00 -3.37 -23.72
N HIS A 187 5.19 -3.06 -22.44
CA HIS A 187 4.33 -2.15 -21.69
C HIS A 187 4.92 -0.74 -21.70
N ARG A 188 4.07 0.27 -21.90
CA ARG A 188 4.49 1.68 -21.88
C ARG A 188 4.36 2.25 -20.48
N CYS A 189 5.49 2.53 -19.85
CA CYS A 189 5.56 2.97 -18.47
C CYS A 189 6.13 4.40 -18.36
N ARG A 190 6.01 4.98 -17.17
CA ARG A 190 6.79 6.17 -16.80
C ARG A 190 8.20 5.74 -16.38
N ASP A 191 9.21 6.53 -16.71
CA ASP A 191 10.60 6.25 -16.34
C ASP A 191 10.82 6.30 -14.81
N TRP A 192 10.90 5.13 -14.19
CA TRP A 192 11.12 5.01 -12.75
C TRP A 192 12.57 5.32 -12.35
N VAL A 193 13.53 5.23 -13.27
CA VAL A 193 14.94 5.58 -13.00
C VAL A 193 15.05 7.08 -12.80
N GLN A 194 14.38 7.88 -13.63
CA GLN A 194 14.27 9.33 -13.44
C GLN A 194 13.67 9.69 -12.07
N VAL A 195 12.66 8.95 -11.62
CA VAL A 195 12.08 9.12 -10.27
C VAL A 195 13.14 8.81 -9.19
N ARG A 196 13.90 7.72 -9.34
CA ARG A 196 14.95 7.33 -8.39
C ARG A 196 16.07 8.36 -8.27
N GLU A 197 16.57 8.82 -9.40
CA GLU A 197 17.61 9.85 -9.44
C GLU A 197 17.14 11.14 -8.76
N PHE A 198 15.89 11.53 -8.99
CA PHE A 198 15.29 12.68 -8.34
C PHE A 198 15.30 12.52 -6.81
N VAL A 199 14.79 11.40 -6.29
CA VAL A 199 14.71 11.15 -4.83
C VAL A 199 16.09 11.17 -4.19
N GLN A 200 17.06 10.47 -4.77
CA GLN A 200 18.41 10.40 -4.22
C GLN A 200 19.11 11.77 -4.22
N LYS A 201 18.93 12.56 -5.29
CA LYS A 201 19.45 13.93 -5.37
C LYS A 201 18.77 14.85 -4.35
N ASN A 202 17.45 14.73 -4.19
CA ASN A 202 16.67 15.49 -3.22
C ASN A 202 17.22 15.27 -1.80
N GLN A 203 17.39 14.02 -1.40
CA GLN A 203 17.92 13.63 -0.09
C GLN A 203 19.37 14.09 0.13
N LYS A 204 20.22 14.01 -0.90
CA LYS A 204 21.61 14.51 -0.80
C LYS A 204 21.66 16.01 -0.55
N ASN A 205 20.83 16.79 -1.24
CA ASN A 205 20.79 18.24 -1.08
C ASN A 205 20.34 18.65 0.31
N GLN A 206 19.38 17.93 0.90
CA GLN A 206 18.93 18.19 2.28
C GLN A 206 20.05 17.99 3.30
N ARG A 207 20.86 16.93 3.14
CA ARG A 207 22.00 16.69 4.03
C ARG A 207 22.99 17.86 4.03
N ASN A 208 23.36 18.32 2.83
CA ASN A 208 24.32 19.42 2.67
C ASN A 208 23.81 20.77 3.21
N GLN A 209 22.50 20.93 3.47
CA GLN A 209 21.94 22.14 4.08
C GLN A 209 21.95 22.11 5.60
N ASN A 210 22.12 20.91 6.19
CA ASN A 210 22.11 20.69 7.64
C ASN A 210 23.52 20.51 8.23
N ASP A 211 24.55 20.49 7.38
CA ASP A 211 25.98 20.47 7.73
C ASP A 211 26.58 21.88 7.66
#